data_AF-A0A3S0CWQ5-F1
#
_entry.id   AF-A0A3S0CWQ5-F1
#
_cell.length_a   1.000
_cell.length_b   1.000
_cell.length_c   1.000
_cell.angle_alpha   90.00
_cell.angle_beta   90.00
_cell.angle_gamma   90.00
#
_symmetry.space_group_name_H-M   'P 1'
#
loop_
_entity.id
_entity.type
_entity.pdbx_description
1 polymer ?
#
loop_
_entity_poly.entity_id
_entity_poly.type
_entity_poly.pdbx_seq_one_letter_code
_entity_poly.pdbx_strand_id
1 'polypeptide(L)'
;MVENNFAADREASGLFQPLVGPNVTRTEIWKWWEQRRFFYNLLIVAATVVSFVLYAFCIRQANVLVGGEDLVEPIAYLFALTVLPVFWNLCYCLGSLVDICMSSDQRSFGPEIWKVGMTISIAVISIPAIYWGLYLLHQQIKTR
;
A
#
# COMPACT_ATOMS: atom_id res chain seq x y z
N MET A 1 -4.82 -2.02 -34.18
CA MET A 1 -5.13 -2.22 -32.75
C MET A 1 -4.04 -2.94 -31.95
N VAL A 2 -3.02 -3.57 -32.58
CA VAL A 2 -1.94 -4.30 -31.85
C VAL A 2 -0.80 -3.38 -31.36
N GLU A 3 -0.55 -2.24 -32.02
CA GLU A 3 0.52 -1.30 -31.66
C GLU A 3 0.33 -0.59 -30.30
N ASN A 4 -0.93 -0.36 -29.87
CA ASN A 4 -1.20 0.34 -28.61
C ASN A 4 -0.85 -0.51 -27.37
N ASN A 5 -0.97 -1.84 -27.45
CA ASN A 5 -0.60 -2.72 -26.33
C ASN A 5 0.92 -2.77 -26.12
N PHE A 6 1.70 -2.68 -27.20
CA PHE A 6 3.16 -2.73 -27.15
C PHE A 6 3.81 -1.47 -26.55
N ALA A 7 3.10 -0.34 -26.58
CA ALA A 7 3.53 0.90 -25.96
C ALA A 7 3.22 0.90 -24.45
N ALA A 8 2.02 0.46 -24.07
CA ALA A 8 1.62 0.32 -22.66
C ALA A 8 2.50 -0.68 -21.91
N ASP A 9 2.84 -1.81 -22.54
CA ASP A 9 3.73 -2.81 -21.95
C ASP A 9 5.16 -2.27 -21.76
N ARG A 10 5.63 -1.40 -22.66
CA ARG A 10 6.96 -0.76 -22.54
C ARG A 10 6.99 0.29 -21.43
N GLU A 11 5.96 1.13 -21.30
CA GLU A 11 5.87 2.08 -20.19
C GLU A 11 5.71 1.38 -18.83
N ALA A 12 4.89 0.34 -18.76
CA ALA A 12 4.75 -0.48 -17.56
C ALA A 12 6.06 -1.19 -17.19
N SER A 13 6.83 -1.65 -18.18
CA SER A 13 8.13 -2.28 -17.95
C SER A 13 9.17 -1.28 -17.40
N GLY A 14 9.16 -0.02 -17.86
CA GLY A 14 10.06 1.02 -17.35
C GLY A 14 9.78 1.38 -15.88
N LEU A 15 8.54 1.23 -15.42
CA LEU A 15 8.17 1.51 -14.03
C LEU A 15 8.79 0.51 -13.04
N PHE A 16 9.05 -0.73 -13.44
CA PHE A 16 9.56 -1.76 -12.52
C PHE A 16 10.98 -2.22 -12.83
N GLN A 17 11.66 -1.55 -13.77
CA GLN A 17 13.05 -1.86 -14.06
C GLN A 17 13.98 -1.25 -13.00
N PRO A 18 14.97 -2.02 -12.52
CA PRO A 18 16.02 -1.48 -11.68
C PRO A 18 16.87 -0.50 -12.49
N LEU A 19 17.48 0.47 -11.81
CA LEU A 19 18.53 1.27 -12.40
C LEU A 19 19.76 0.38 -12.62
N VAL A 20 20.18 0.25 -13.88
CA VAL A 20 21.35 -0.52 -14.31
C VAL A 20 22.22 0.38 -15.18
N GLY A 21 23.47 0.58 -14.80
CA GLY A 21 24.42 1.41 -15.54
C GLY A 21 25.75 1.58 -14.82
N PRO A 22 26.82 1.97 -15.53
CA PRO A 22 28.09 2.31 -14.91
C PRO A 22 27.92 3.59 -14.07
N ASN A 23 28.07 3.47 -12.75
CA ASN A 23 27.91 4.55 -11.76
C ASN A 23 26.46 4.98 -11.52
N VAL A 24 25.62 4.07 -11.00
CA VAL A 24 24.30 4.47 -10.48
C VAL A 24 24.50 5.47 -9.34
N THR A 25 24.06 6.71 -9.55
CA THR A 25 24.21 7.78 -8.57
C THR A 25 23.06 7.80 -7.57
N ARG A 26 23.32 8.27 -6.34
CA ARG A 26 22.28 8.43 -5.31
C ARG A 26 21.11 9.31 -5.78
N THR A 27 21.40 10.31 -6.62
CA THR A 27 20.39 11.20 -7.18
C THR A 27 19.48 10.49 -8.18
N GLU A 28 20.00 9.55 -8.96
CA GLU A 28 19.18 8.72 -9.86
C GLU A 28 18.29 7.78 -9.08
N ILE A 29 18.82 7.13 -8.03
CA ILE A 29 18.03 6.30 -7.11
C ILE A 29 16.91 7.13 -6.50
N TRP A 30 17.22 8.31 -5.96
CA TRP A 30 16.20 9.21 -5.38
C TRP A 30 15.11 9.60 -6.39
N LYS A 31 15.50 9.98 -7.62
CA LYS A 31 14.55 10.31 -8.69
C LYS A 31 13.67 9.12 -9.07
N TRP A 32 14.24 7.92 -9.10
CA TRP A 32 13.50 6.69 -9.37
C TRP A 32 12.43 6.44 -8.31
N TRP A 33 12.74 6.66 -7.03
CA TRP A 33 11.76 6.59 -5.94
C TRP A 33 10.71 7.71 -6.04
N GLU A 34 11.08 8.97 -6.23
CA GLU A 34 10.10 10.06 -6.31
C GLU A 34 9.06 9.89 -7.43
N GLN A 35 9.46 9.39 -8.61
CA GLN A 35 8.53 9.10 -9.71
C GLN A 35 7.44 8.07 -9.34
N ARG A 36 7.75 7.15 -8.42
CA ARG A 36 6.86 6.05 -8.01
C ARG A 36 6.08 6.35 -6.76
N ARG A 37 6.41 7.44 -6.05
CA ARG A 37 5.67 7.89 -4.87
C ARG A 37 4.20 8.13 -5.20
N PHE A 38 3.91 8.73 -6.36
CA PHE A 38 2.53 8.96 -6.79
C PHE A 38 1.75 7.64 -6.93
N PHE A 39 2.32 6.65 -7.62
CA PHE A 39 1.69 5.34 -7.79
C PHE A 39 1.53 4.59 -6.45
N TYR A 40 2.55 4.64 -5.60
CA TYR A 40 2.47 4.07 -4.26
C TYR A 40 1.32 4.67 -3.45
N ASN A 41 1.23 6.01 -3.39
CA ASN A 41 0.17 6.69 -2.65
C ASN A 41 -1.22 6.38 -3.23
N LEU A 42 -1.35 6.33 -4.55
CA LEU A 42 -2.60 5.96 -5.21
C LEU A 42 -3.05 4.54 -4.83
N LEU A 43 -2.13 3.57 -4.84
CA LEU A 43 -2.42 2.18 -4.46
C LEU A 43 -2.77 2.05 -2.99
N ILE A 44 -2.07 2.77 -2.11
CA ILE A 44 -2.37 2.79 -0.66
C ILE A 44 -3.76 3.37 -0.41
N VAL A 45 -4.11 4.48 -1.07
CA VAL A 45 -5.46 5.06 -0.96
C VAL A 45 -6.51 4.08 -1.46
N ALA A 46 -6.31 3.48 -2.63
CA ALA A 46 -7.25 2.49 -3.18
C ALA A 46 -7.41 1.27 -2.24
N ALA A 47 -6.31 0.70 -1.75
CA ALA A 47 -6.34 -0.42 -0.81
C ALA A 47 -7.04 -0.06 0.51
N THR A 48 -6.85 1.17 0.98
CA THR A 48 -7.50 1.70 2.19
C THR A 48 -8.99 1.82 1.99
N VAL A 49 -9.44 2.41 0.88
CA VAL A 49 -10.87 2.54 0.55
C VAL A 49 -11.53 1.17 0.43
N VAL A 50 -10.92 0.22 -0.28
CA VAL A 50 -11.45 -1.14 -0.42
C VAL A 50 -11.53 -1.85 0.94
N SER A 51 -10.46 -1.81 1.73
CA SER A 51 -10.42 -2.45 3.06
C SER A 51 -11.44 -1.81 4.00
N PHE A 52 -11.62 -0.50 3.92
CA PHE A 52 -12.61 0.24 4.70
C PHE A 52 -14.04 -0.17 4.35
N VAL A 53 -14.39 -0.25 3.07
CA VAL A 53 -15.72 -0.68 2.61
C VAL A 53 -16.02 -2.11 3.08
N LEU A 54 -15.05 -3.02 2.97
CA LEU A 54 -15.18 -4.40 3.44
C LEU A 54 -15.36 -4.47 4.95
N TYR A 55 -14.54 -3.74 5.70
CA TYR A 55 -14.66 -3.61 7.14
C TYR A 55 -16.05 -3.13 7.56
N ALA A 56 -16.52 -2.01 7.00
CA ALA A 56 -17.81 -1.40 7.32
C ALA A 56 -18.98 -2.33 6.97
N PHE A 57 -18.86 -3.07 5.86
CA PHE A 57 -19.85 -4.06 5.47
C PHE A 57 -19.90 -5.23 6.46
N CYS A 58 -18.76 -5.85 6.76
CA CYS A 58 -18.68 -7.02 7.62
C CYS A 58 -19.13 -6.73 9.06
N ILE A 59 -18.69 -5.59 9.62
CA ILE A 59 -19.04 -5.23 11.00
C ILE A 59 -20.53 -4.93 11.16
N ARG A 60 -21.15 -4.31 10.15
CA ARG A 60 -22.59 -4.03 10.12
C ARG A 60 -23.40 -5.33 10.03
N GLN A 61 -22.99 -6.27 9.19
CA GLN A 61 -23.67 -7.57 9.05
C GLN A 61 -23.56 -8.43 10.31
N ALA A 62 -22.47 -8.29 11.06
CA ALA A 62 -22.25 -9.01 12.30
C ALA A 62 -23.05 -8.45 13.49
N ASN A 63 -23.80 -7.34 13.32
CA ASN A 63 -24.59 -6.66 14.35
C ASN A 63 -23.81 -6.34 15.64
N VAL A 64 -22.50 -6.05 15.52
CA VAL A 64 -21.63 -5.82 16.69
C VAL A 64 -21.61 -4.34 17.11
N LEU A 65 -22.02 -3.42 16.24
CA LEU A 65 -22.16 -2.00 16.63
C LEU A 65 -23.48 -1.77 17.38
N VAL A 66 -23.37 -1.43 18.65
CA VAL A 66 -24.47 -0.85 19.43
C VAL A 66 -24.53 0.63 19.10
N GLY A 67 -25.61 1.09 18.45
CA GLY A 67 -25.74 2.50 18.10
C GLY A 67 -25.78 3.39 19.35
N GLY A 68 -24.84 4.32 19.50
CA GLY A 68 -24.87 5.35 20.54
C GLY A 68 -23.60 5.57 21.37
N GLU A 69 -22.52 4.78 21.20
CA GLU A 69 -21.20 5.03 21.83
C GLU A 69 -20.21 5.77 20.89
N ASP A 70 -20.74 6.48 19.87
CA ASP A 70 -20.06 7.00 18.67
C ASP A 70 -19.19 8.27 18.87
N LEU A 71 -18.55 8.48 20.02
CA LEU A 71 -17.63 9.61 20.23
C LEU A 71 -16.14 9.23 20.10
N VAL A 72 -15.80 7.94 20.16
CA VAL A 72 -14.45 7.44 19.90
C VAL A 72 -14.18 7.33 18.39
N GLU A 73 -15.23 7.09 17.60
CA GLU A 73 -15.13 6.94 16.13
C GLU A 73 -14.55 8.20 15.44
N PRO A 74 -15.02 9.44 15.68
CA PRO A 74 -14.54 10.61 14.94
C PRO A 74 -13.05 10.89 15.14
N ILE A 75 -12.54 10.66 16.36
CA ILE A 75 -11.12 10.86 16.69
C ILE A 75 -10.28 9.74 16.08
N ALA A 76 -10.75 8.49 16.13
CA ALA A 76 -10.08 7.38 15.46
C ALA A 76 -10.02 7.59 13.94
N TYR A 77 -11.08 8.12 13.32
CA TYR A 77 -11.08 8.50 11.91
C TYR A 77 -10.14 9.66 11.61
N LEU A 78 -10.11 10.71 12.43
CA LEU A 78 -9.18 11.85 12.24
C LEU A 78 -7.72 11.41 12.39
N PHE A 79 -7.43 10.58 13.39
CA PHE A 79 -6.09 10.03 13.61
C PHE A 79 -5.71 9.10 12.43
N ALA A 80 -6.63 8.27 11.96
CA ALA A 80 -6.43 7.45 10.77
C ALA A 80 -6.20 8.31 9.51
N LEU A 81 -6.93 9.41 9.33
CA LEU A 81 -6.81 10.25 8.13
C LEU A 81 -5.52 11.09 8.10
N THR A 82 -4.95 11.41 9.27
CA THR A 82 -3.78 12.30 9.38
C THR A 82 -2.49 11.56 9.65
N VAL A 83 -2.49 10.62 10.60
CA VAL A 83 -1.27 9.93 11.05
C VAL A 83 -0.89 8.82 10.09
N LEU A 84 -1.85 8.07 9.54
CA LEU A 84 -1.54 6.97 8.62
C LEU A 84 -0.84 7.46 7.34
N PRO A 85 -1.29 8.50 6.62
CA PRO A 85 -0.59 8.96 5.42
C PRO A 85 0.83 9.45 5.69
N VAL A 86 1.06 10.12 6.83
CA VAL A 86 2.40 10.57 7.24
C VAL A 86 3.29 9.37 7.52
N PHE A 87 2.78 8.39 8.26
CA PHE A 87 3.50 7.15 8.58
C PHE A 87 3.86 6.36 7.30
N TRP A 88 2.93 6.19 6.37
CA TRP A 88 3.20 5.49 5.11
C TRP A 88 4.23 6.20 4.23
N ASN A 89 4.19 7.54 4.16
CA ASN A 89 5.22 8.30 3.47
C ASN A 89 6.60 8.16 4.15
N LEU A 90 6.65 8.08 5.48
CA LEU A 90 7.88 7.83 6.22
C LEU A 90 8.44 6.44 5.88
N CYS A 91 7.61 5.40 5.91
CA CYS A 91 8.00 4.04 5.50
C CYS A 91 8.50 4.00 4.06
N TYR A 92 7.86 4.75 3.16
CA TYR A 92 8.30 4.90 1.77
C TYR A 92 9.70 5.53 1.67
N CYS A 93 9.94 6.62 2.40
CA CYS A 93 11.25 7.27 2.47
C CYS A 93 12.32 6.33 3.00
N LEU A 94 12.01 5.54 4.04
CA LEU A 94 12.95 4.55 4.58
C LEU A 94 13.34 3.51 3.52
N GLY A 95 12.39 3.07 2.67
CA GLY A 95 12.69 2.19 1.53
C GLY A 95 13.72 2.78 0.58
N SER A 96 13.57 4.06 0.23
CA SER A 96 14.55 4.76 -0.62
C SER A 96 15.93 4.88 0.03
N LEU A 97 15.98 5.10 1.35
CA LEU A 97 17.23 5.21 2.09
C LEU A 97 17.95 3.87 2.19
N VAL A 98 17.21 2.78 2.41
CA VAL A 98 17.75 1.41 2.37
C VAL A 98 18.32 1.09 1.00
N ASP A 99 17.62 1.43 -0.09
CA ASP A 99 18.12 1.20 -1.46
C ASP A 99 19.42 1.99 -1.73
N ILE A 100 19.50 3.25 -1.30
CA ILE A 100 20.73 4.06 -1.40
C ILE A 100 21.89 3.46 -0.58
N CYS A 101 21.61 2.90 0.59
CA CYS A 101 22.63 2.27 1.45
C CYS A 101 23.08 0.89 0.94
N MET A 102 22.19 0.14 0.28
CA MET A 102 22.45 -1.22 -0.20
C MET A 102 22.86 -1.29 -1.67
N SER A 103 22.63 -0.23 -2.45
CA SER A 103 23.03 -0.16 -3.85
C SER A 103 24.54 -0.25 -4.00
N SER A 104 25.02 -1.11 -4.90
CA SER A 104 26.41 -1.11 -5.35
C SER A 104 26.56 -0.21 -6.59
N ASP A 105 27.80 0.08 -6.99
CA ASP A 105 28.12 0.92 -8.16
C ASP A 105 27.49 0.45 -9.48
N GLN A 106 26.97 -0.79 -9.52
CA GLN A 106 26.46 -1.43 -10.74
C GLN A 106 24.95 -1.69 -10.73
N ARG A 107 24.27 -1.69 -9.58
CA ARG A 107 22.84 -2.08 -9.50
C ARG A 107 22.11 -1.52 -8.28
N SER A 108 20.89 -1.01 -8.50
CA SER A 108 19.90 -0.72 -7.46
C SER A 108 18.92 -1.88 -7.26
N PHE A 109 18.47 -2.07 -6.02
CA PHE A 109 17.46 -3.06 -5.61
C PHE A 109 16.05 -2.48 -5.56
N GLY A 110 15.87 -1.24 -6.04
CA GLY A 110 14.64 -0.45 -5.97
C GLY A 110 13.35 -1.24 -6.23
N PRO A 111 13.22 -1.99 -7.35
CA PRO A 111 11.98 -2.71 -7.65
C PRO A 111 11.60 -3.78 -6.64
N GLU A 112 12.58 -4.50 -6.08
CA GLU A 112 12.34 -5.58 -5.12
C GLU A 112 11.94 -4.98 -3.76
N ILE A 113 12.67 -3.96 -3.30
CA ILE A 113 12.38 -3.24 -2.05
C ILE A 113 11.00 -2.57 -2.13
N TRP A 114 10.68 -1.93 -3.26
CA TRP A 114 9.38 -1.29 -3.47
C TRP A 114 8.23 -2.30 -3.44
N LYS A 115 8.39 -3.46 -4.11
CA LYS A 115 7.37 -4.53 -4.10
C LYS A 115 7.14 -5.09 -2.69
N VAL A 116 8.21 -5.33 -1.95
CA VAL A 116 8.13 -5.83 -0.56
C VAL A 116 7.43 -4.80 0.33
N GLY A 117 7.88 -3.54 0.28
CA GLY A 117 7.27 -2.45 1.06
C GLY A 117 5.78 -2.29 0.76
N MET A 118 5.42 -2.29 -0.53
CA MET A 118 4.01 -2.19 -0.94
C MET A 118 3.17 -3.38 -0.49
N THR A 119 3.70 -4.60 -0.62
CA THR A 119 3.01 -5.82 -0.19
C THR A 119 2.74 -5.79 1.31
N ILE A 120 3.74 -5.41 2.11
CA ILE A 120 3.61 -5.28 3.57
C ILE A 120 2.56 -4.22 3.91
N SER A 121 2.62 -3.04 3.27
CA SER A 121 1.64 -1.97 3.53
C SER A 121 0.21 -2.41 3.23
N ILE A 122 -0.03 -3.02 2.06
CA ILE A 122 -1.37 -3.51 1.69
C ILE A 122 -1.83 -4.59 2.67
N ALA A 123 -0.95 -5.54 3.01
CA ALA A 123 -1.27 -6.60 3.97
C ALA A 123 -1.72 -6.02 5.32
N VAL A 124 -0.98 -5.04 5.86
CA VAL A 124 -1.31 -4.37 7.12
C VAL A 124 -2.66 -3.65 7.05
N ILE A 125 -2.90 -2.90 5.96
CA ILE A 125 -4.17 -2.19 5.73
C ILE A 125 -5.36 -3.16 5.68
N SER A 126 -5.16 -4.35 5.13
CA SER A 126 -6.22 -5.36 5.00
C SER A 126 -6.52 -6.15 6.28
N ILE A 127 -5.69 -6.09 7.32
CA ILE A 127 -5.88 -6.86 8.56
C ILE A 127 -7.28 -6.67 9.17
N PRO A 128 -7.80 -5.44 9.38
CA PRO A 128 -9.11 -5.26 10.00
C PRO A 128 -10.23 -5.86 9.14
N ALA A 129 -10.18 -5.66 7.82
CA ALA A 129 -11.17 -6.21 6.90
C ALA A 129 -11.18 -7.74 6.93
N ILE A 130 -10.00 -8.37 6.92
CA ILE A 130 -9.84 -9.82 6.99
C ILE A 130 -10.39 -10.36 8.32
N TYR A 131 -10.02 -9.73 9.44
CA TYR A 131 -10.46 -10.13 10.77
C TYR A 131 -12.00 -10.15 10.88
N TRP A 132 -12.65 -9.06 10.48
CA TRP A 132 -14.11 -8.95 10.55
C TRP A 132 -14.82 -9.83 9.52
N GLY A 133 -14.22 -10.04 8.35
CA GLY A 133 -14.71 -11.01 7.37
C GLY A 133 -14.71 -12.44 7.91
N LEU A 134 -13.61 -12.87 8.53
CA LEU A 134 -13.52 -14.19 9.17
C LEU A 134 -14.49 -14.33 10.34
N TYR A 135 -14.65 -13.27 11.14
CA TYR A 135 -15.61 -13.26 12.25
C TYR A 135 -17.05 -13.46 11.77
N LEU A 136 -17.46 -12.72 10.72
CA LEU A 136 -18.78 -12.86 10.10
C LEU A 136 -18.99 -14.28 9.55
N LEU A 137 -18.01 -14.83 8.83
CA LEU A 137 -18.08 -16.20 8.30
C LEU A 137 -18.28 -17.22 9.42
N HIS A 138 -17.54 -17.09 10.52
CA HIS A 138 -17.66 -17.96 11.68
C HIS A 138 -19.05 -17.87 12.34
N GLN A 139 -19.65 -16.67 12.43
CA GLN A 139 -21.03 -16.53 12.91
C GLN A 139 -22.02 -17.27 12.00
N GLN A 140 -21.93 -17.09 10.68
CA GLN A 140 -22.83 -17.72 9.72
C GLN A 140 -22.78 -19.25 9.76
N ILE A 141 -21.61 -19.83 10.05
CA ILE A 141 -21.47 -21.29 10.22
C ILE A 141 -22.18 -21.78 11.48
N LYS A 142 -22.17 -21.01 12.59
CA LYS A 142 -22.82 -21.41 13.85
C LYS A 142 -24.34 -21.29 13.86
N THR A 143 -24.90 -20.43 13.00
CA THR A 143 -26.35 -20.19 12.95
C THR A 143 -27.08 -21.19 12.03
N ARG A 144 -26.35 -21.98 11.24
CA ARG A 144 -26.88 -23.08 10.44
C ARG A 144 -26.84 -24.40 11.21
#